data_AF-A0A819SLU2-F1
#
_entry.id   AF-A0A819SLU2-F1
#
_cell.length_a   1.000
_cell.length_b   1.000
_cell.length_c   1.000
_cell.angle_alpha   90.00
_cell.angle_beta   90.00
_cell.angle_gamma   90.00
#
_symmetry.space_group_name_H-M   'P 1'
#
loop_
_entity.id
_entity.type
_entity.pdbx_description
1 polymer ?
#
loop_
_entity_poly.entity_id
_entity_poly.type
_entity_poly.pdbx_seq_one_letter_code
_entity_poly.pdbx_strand_id
1 'polypeptide(L)'
;MFIKCYSKLSIRRCRQYLFYTIFIILSFSLFLNIKYGLINHSSETTNKILLQNESLLLFKEPTLNCSGDPLEQWCQHQIKLCNSSLIVYNKLFIITHSIILQPEFAKGKRLGGENIQDVLNQPEEDEYFHFQKEFIKLPCDIQEFHDRIPDGHLSNIFSSISSYRLTQKTHTIYETTIAVNRHDYANVYHTITDVYTVYLLCCFFQRNPKSVRILFLDAHPKGNLDILWSQMFHSYTRLGHLKNLSSIFYHELIWSQPQLKSELDITKYRRIAPSFFFEFRQHILKQFNINYKINEKLNCQSLNLFFLVRHNYVAHPRNPSGKITRQLSNEKQILDDLKIKFSKYSNINFKINHFEELAIEEQLNIIIQTDVFIGMHGAGLTHVLFMKSNRILIELTTSLGSGREHFEFMASINNVNYRRCLIIDGSSTTAEKIFDCIIEKISQICPLMTVSIHSQPIVTTFFPVVGNFSNSNITT
;
A
#
# COMPACT_ATOMS: atom_id res chain seq x y z
N MET A 1 -78.73 8.63 -33.28
CA MET A 1 -78.64 9.63 -32.19
C MET A 1 -77.96 9.02 -30.94
N PHE A 2 -76.74 8.46 -31.08
CA PHE A 2 -76.10 7.63 -30.04
C PHE A 2 -74.60 7.94 -29.78
N ILE A 3 -74.10 9.12 -30.18
CA ILE A 3 -72.67 9.48 -30.02
C ILE A 3 -72.44 10.71 -29.09
N LYS A 4 -73.49 11.29 -28.49
CA LYS A 4 -73.34 12.47 -27.61
C LYS A 4 -73.32 12.18 -26.09
N CYS A 5 -73.56 10.95 -25.63
CA CYS A 5 -73.60 10.65 -24.19
C CYS A 5 -72.31 10.03 -23.60
N TYR A 6 -71.41 9.46 -24.40
CA TYR A 6 -70.20 8.79 -23.86
C TYR A 6 -69.04 9.75 -23.54
N SER A 7 -69.00 10.97 -24.12
CA SER A 7 -67.91 11.92 -23.88
C SER A 7 -68.02 12.67 -22.55
N LYS A 8 -69.24 12.91 -22.04
CA LYS A 8 -69.44 13.66 -20.78
C LYS A 8 -69.15 12.83 -19.52
N LEU A 9 -69.35 11.51 -19.53
CA LEU A 9 -69.04 10.66 -18.37
C LEU A 9 -67.52 10.39 -18.22
N SER A 10 -66.80 10.25 -19.33
CA SER A 10 -65.34 10.06 -19.34
C SER A 10 -64.59 11.28 -18.78
N ILE A 11 -64.98 12.50 -19.19
CA ILE A 11 -64.35 13.74 -18.75
C ILE A 11 -64.62 14.05 -17.27
N ARG A 12 -65.81 13.69 -16.76
CA ARG A 12 -66.13 13.86 -15.32
C ARG A 12 -65.30 12.94 -14.44
N ARG A 13 -65.13 11.66 -14.81
CA ARG A 13 -64.27 10.73 -14.06
C ARG A 13 -62.81 11.16 -14.09
N CYS A 14 -62.29 11.60 -15.24
CA CYS A 14 -60.90 12.05 -15.36
C CYS A 14 -60.61 13.30 -14.52
N ARG A 15 -61.54 14.26 -14.46
CA ARG A 15 -61.43 15.43 -13.57
C ARG A 15 -61.47 15.06 -12.09
N GLN A 16 -62.28 14.08 -11.71
CA GLN A 16 -62.34 13.60 -10.32
C GLN A 16 -61.03 12.93 -9.90
N TYR A 17 -60.47 12.06 -10.74
CA TYR A 17 -59.15 11.45 -10.50
C TYR A 17 -58.04 12.48 -10.39
N LEU A 18 -58.00 13.48 -11.28
CA LEU A 18 -56.99 14.54 -11.20
C LEU A 18 -57.11 15.34 -9.89
N PHE A 19 -58.34 15.62 -9.43
CA PHE A 19 -58.56 16.32 -8.17
C PHE A 19 -58.12 15.50 -6.96
N TYR A 20 -58.40 14.19 -6.94
CA TYR A 20 -57.92 13.30 -5.86
C TYR A 20 -56.40 13.17 -5.86
N THR A 21 -55.75 13.09 -7.03
CA THR A 21 -54.28 13.02 -7.11
C THR A 21 -53.63 14.30 -6.62
N ILE A 22 -54.16 15.47 -7.00
CA ILE A 22 -53.66 16.77 -6.52
C ILE A 22 -53.87 16.91 -5.00
N PHE A 23 -55.03 16.48 -4.48
CA PHE A 23 -55.30 16.52 -3.06
C PHE A 23 -54.38 15.60 -2.25
N ILE A 24 -54.07 14.40 -2.76
CA ILE A 24 -53.11 13.48 -2.14
C ILE A 24 -51.70 14.09 -2.14
N ILE A 25 -51.26 14.69 -3.24
CA ILE A 25 -49.93 15.33 -3.33
C ILE A 25 -49.82 16.50 -2.35
N LEU A 26 -50.85 17.35 -2.28
CA LEU A 26 -50.86 18.48 -1.34
C LEU A 26 -50.91 18.02 0.12
N SER A 27 -51.69 16.98 0.41
CA SER A 27 -51.77 16.39 1.77
C SER A 27 -50.45 15.75 2.19
N PHE A 28 -49.77 15.07 1.26
CA PHE A 28 -48.47 14.45 1.48
C PHE A 28 -47.36 15.51 1.65
N SER A 29 -47.41 16.60 0.88
CA SER A 29 -46.50 17.74 1.02
C SER A 29 -46.71 18.47 2.36
N LEU A 30 -47.96 18.65 2.80
CA LEU A 30 -48.28 19.23 4.09
C LEU A 30 -47.83 18.32 5.25
N PHE A 31 -48.04 17.01 5.13
CA PHE A 31 -47.58 16.03 6.12
C PHE A 31 -46.04 15.98 6.20
N LEU A 32 -45.35 16.02 5.06
CA LEU A 32 -43.89 16.13 5.00
C LEU A 32 -43.38 17.41 5.64
N ASN A 33 -44.01 18.56 5.37
CA ASN A 33 -43.64 19.84 5.97
C ASN A 33 -43.90 19.90 7.48
N ILE A 34 -45.01 19.32 7.97
CA ILE A 34 -45.29 19.22 9.41
C ILE A 34 -44.28 18.28 10.08
N LYS A 35 -43.94 17.14 9.45
CA LYS A 35 -42.94 16.21 9.97
C LYS A 35 -41.53 16.84 9.98
N TYR A 36 -41.15 17.56 8.92
CA TYR A 36 -39.91 18.32 8.87
C TYR A 36 -39.87 19.46 9.90
N GLY A 37 -40.97 20.18 10.09
CA GLY A 37 -41.09 21.26 11.06
C GLY A 37 -41.00 20.77 12.52
N LEU A 38 -41.63 19.63 12.84
CA LEU A 38 -41.57 19.02 14.17
C LEU A 38 -40.20 18.38 14.47
N ILE A 39 -39.57 17.75 13.46
CA ILE A 39 -38.20 17.22 13.59
C ILE A 39 -37.20 18.36 13.81
N ASN A 40 -37.30 19.46 13.05
CA ASN A 40 -36.38 20.60 13.19
C ASN A 40 -36.54 21.36 14.51
N HIS A 41 -37.77 21.54 15.01
CA HIS A 41 -37.97 22.24 16.29
C HIS A 41 -37.44 21.43 17.50
N SER A 42 -37.56 20.10 17.46
CA SER A 42 -36.98 19.22 18.49
C SER A 42 -35.45 19.11 18.37
N SER A 43 -34.88 19.21 17.16
CA SER A 43 -33.42 19.17 16.99
C SER A 43 -32.74 20.48 17.39
N GLU A 44 -33.37 21.65 17.17
CA GLU A 44 -32.74 22.94 17.45
C GLU A 44 -32.56 23.22 18.96
N THR A 45 -33.50 22.80 19.81
CA THR A 45 -33.37 22.96 21.26
C THR A 45 -32.41 21.93 21.87
N THR A 46 -32.41 20.70 21.34
CA THR A 46 -31.51 19.63 21.79
C THR A 46 -30.06 19.88 21.33
N ASN A 47 -29.85 20.41 20.11
CA ASN A 47 -28.53 20.75 19.57
C ASN A 47 -27.90 21.96 20.26
N LYS A 48 -28.69 22.94 20.72
CA LYS A 48 -28.16 24.09 21.49
C LYS A 48 -27.60 23.68 22.85
N ILE A 49 -28.22 22.70 23.51
CA ILE A 49 -27.76 22.17 24.79
C ILE A 49 -26.58 21.18 24.59
N LEU A 50 -26.54 20.45 23.48
CA LEU A 50 -25.39 19.59 23.14
C LEU A 50 -24.12 20.40 22.84
N LEU A 51 -24.21 21.44 22.01
CA LEU A 51 -23.06 22.25 21.56
C LEU A 51 -22.39 23.05 22.69
N GLN A 52 -23.14 23.45 23.74
CA GLN A 52 -22.55 24.10 24.92
C GLN A 52 -21.88 23.11 25.89
N ASN A 53 -22.25 21.83 25.86
CA ASN A 53 -21.65 20.79 26.69
C ASN A 53 -20.49 20.05 26.01
N GLU A 54 -20.43 20.01 24.67
CA GLU A 54 -19.33 19.37 23.94
C GLU A 54 -17.98 20.07 24.11
N SER A 55 -17.95 21.38 24.38
CA SER A 55 -16.71 22.12 24.66
C SER A 55 -16.09 21.82 26.03
N LEU A 56 -16.78 21.05 26.87
CA LEU A 56 -16.34 20.62 28.20
C LEU A 56 -16.42 19.10 28.37
N LEU A 57 -16.63 18.35 27.29
CA LEU A 57 -16.31 16.92 27.29
C LEU A 57 -14.80 16.83 27.46
N LEU A 58 -14.36 16.51 28.68
CA LEU A 58 -13.02 16.02 28.95
C LEU A 58 -12.68 15.01 27.85
N PHE A 59 -11.77 15.39 26.95
CA PHE A 59 -11.18 14.47 26.01
C PHE A 59 -10.64 13.29 26.82
N LYS A 60 -11.33 12.16 26.73
CA LYS A 60 -10.88 10.95 27.40
C LYS A 60 -9.69 10.46 26.60
N GLU A 61 -8.50 10.55 27.18
CA GLU A 61 -7.29 10.15 26.48
C GLU A 61 -7.44 8.73 25.94
N PRO A 62 -7.11 8.49 24.66
CA PRO A 62 -7.24 7.19 24.06
C PRO A 62 -6.34 6.22 24.82
N THR A 63 -6.85 5.02 25.06
CA THR A 63 -6.01 3.93 25.52
C THR A 63 -5.00 3.64 24.43
N LEU A 64 -3.72 3.85 24.72
CA LEU A 64 -2.63 3.61 23.78
C LEU A 64 -2.15 2.17 23.88
N ASN A 65 -1.70 1.61 22.76
CA ASN A 65 -0.93 0.37 22.77
C ASN A 65 0.56 0.69 22.70
N CYS A 66 1.24 0.56 23.84
CA CYS A 66 2.67 0.83 23.97
C CYS A 66 3.53 -0.44 23.98
N SER A 67 2.97 -1.60 23.65
CA SER A 67 3.68 -2.87 23.79
C SER A 67 4.45 -3.23 22.52
N GLY A 68 5.74 -3.54 22.71
CA GLY A 68 6.62 -4.01 21.65
C GLY A 68 7.16 -2.89 20.79
N ASP A 69 8.13 -3.23 19.94
CA ASP A 69 8.81 -2.27 19.10
C ASP A 69 8.06 -2.06 17.75
N PRO A 70 7.95 -0.81 17.25
CA PRO A 70 8.49 0.43 17.81
C PRO A 70 7.51 1.19 18.74
N LEU A 71 6.34 0.62 19.02
CA LEU A 71 5.25 1.27 19.76
C LEU A 71 5.66 1.70 21.18
N GLU A 72 6.52 0.93 21.84
CA GLU A 72 7.09 1.29 23.14
C GLU A 72 7.83 2.62 23.09
N GLN A 73 8.65 2.84 22.04
CA GLN A 73 9.39 4.09 21.85
C GLN A 73 8.45 5.27 21.60
N TRP A 74 7.32 5.04 20.91
CA TRP A 74 6.34 6.09 20.65
C TRP A 74 5.66 6.60 21.92
N CYS A 75 5.59 5.76 22.96
CA CYS A 75 5.01 6.15 24.24
C CYS A 75 5.99 6.87 25.19
N GLN A 76 7.30 6.86 24.92
CA GLN A 76 8.30 7.38 25.86
C GLN A 76 8.24 8.90 26.05
N HIS A 77 7.93 9.65 25.00
CA HIS A 77 7.93 11.11 25.05
C HIS A 77 6.67 11.69 24.41
N GLN A 78 5.90 12.46 25.17
CA GLN A 78 4.71 13.15 24.70
C GLN A 78 4.75 14.62 25.07
N ILE A 79 4.49 15.49 24.10
CA ILE A 79 4.32 16.93 24.32
C ILE A 79 2.86 17.26 24.08
N LYS A 80 2.13 17.61 25.14
CA LYS A 80 0.72 18.00 25.09
C LYS A 80 0.63 19.53 25.02
N LEU A 81 -0.08 20.04 24.01
CA LEU A 81 -0.34 21.47 23.80
C LEU A 81 -1.85 21.70 23.71
N CYS A 82 -2.28 22.92 24.02
CA CYS A 82 -3.67 23.35 23.86
C CYS A 82 -4.70 22.46 24.57
N ASN A 83 -4.49 22.19 25.86
CA ASN A 83 -5.35 21.30 26.65
C ASN A 83 -5.55 19.93 25.96
N SER A 84 -4.46 19.36 25.42
CA SER A 84 -4.44 18.09 24.68
C SER A 84 -5.18 18.08 23.33
N SER A 85 -5.56 19.25 22.81
CA SER A 85 -6.04 19.39 21.42
C SER A 85 -4.94 19.11 20.40
N LEU A 86 -3.67 19.15 20.81
CA LEU A 86 -2.53 18.74 20.01
C LEU A 86 -1.55 17.96 20.89
N ILE A 87 -1.17 16.75 20.46
CA ILE A 87 -0.19 15.93 21.17
C ILE A 87 0.86 15.45 20.17
N VAL A 88 2.13 15.73 20.46
CA VAL A 88 3.29 15.25 19.69
C VAL A 88 3.85 14.00 20.36
N TYR A 89 4.02 12.93 19.60
CA TYR A 89 4.57 11.65 20.07
C TYR A 89 5.99 11.47 19.55
N ASN A 90 6.96 11.45 20.47
CA ASN A 90 8.39 11.22 20.25
C ASN A 90 9.03 12.01 19.09
N LYS A 91 8.49 13.20 18.76
CA LYS A 91 8.83 13.95 17.54
C LYS A 91 8.76 13.10 16.25
N LEU A 92 7.84 12.13 16.21
CA LEU A 92 7.57 11.27 15.06
C LEU A 92 6.22 11.59 14.41
N PHE A 93 5.15 11.73 15.19
CA PHE A 93 3.83 12.05 14.63
C PHE A 93 3.04 12.91 15.60
N ILE A 94 1.95 13.49 15.10
CA ILE A 94 1.10 14.41 15.85
C ILE A 94 -0.34 13.90 15.79
N ILE A 95 -1.08 13.97 16.90
CA ILE A 95 -2.54 13.87 16.88
C ILE A 95 -3.12 15.23 17.24
N THR A 96 -4.20 15.58 16.56
CA THR A 96 -4.96 16.81 16.80
C THR A 96 -6.43 16.49 16.99
N HIS A 97 -7.07 17.24 17.88
CA HIS A 97 -8.49 17.14 18.19
C HIS A 97 -9.17 18.49 17.95
N SER A 98 -10.39 18.45 17.44
CA SER A 98 -11.21 19.65 17.19
C SER A 98 -10.46 20.71 16.37
N ILE A 99 -9.86 20.27 15.27
CA ILE A 99 -9.04 21.07 14.36
C ILE A 99 -9.86 21.46 13.12
N ILE A 100 -9.66 22.68 12.63
CA ILE A 100 -10.17 23.11 11.34
C ILE A 100 -9.02 23.07 10.33
N LEU A 101 -9.26 22.45 9.18
CA LEU A 101 -8.38 22.46 8.03
C LEU A 101 -9.00 23.34 6.95
N GLN A 102 -8.20 24.22 6.34
CA GLN A 102 -8.60 25.12 5.26
C GLN A 102 -7.85 24.75 3.96
N PRO A 103 -8.39 23.83 3.15
CA PRO A 103 -7.69 23.26 1.99
C PRO A 103 -7.19 24.30 0.98
N GLU A 104 -7.84 25.45 0.87
CA GLU A 104 -7.46 26.53 -0.03
C GLU A 104 -6.07 27.11 0.27
N PHE A 105 -5.55 26.96 1.49
CA PHE A 105 -4.22 27.40 1.90
C PHE A 105 -3.10 26.37 1.62
N ALA A 106 -3.44 25.20 1.07
CA ALA A 106 -2.48 24.26 0.51
C ALA A 106 -2.23 24.59 -0.98
N LYS A 107 -1.15 25.33 -1.27
CA LYS A 107 -0.82 25.80 -2.62
C LYS A 107 0.02 24.76 -3.37
N GLY A 108 -0.37 24.42 -4.59
CA GLY A 108 0.36 23.50 -5.46
C GLY A 108 -0.25 23.53 -6.85
N LYS A 109 0.51 23.08 -7.85
CA LYS A 109 0.09 23.15 -9.27
C LYS A 109 -0.88 22.03 -9.66
N ARG A 110 -0.84 20.91 -8.94
CA ARG A 110 -1.68 19.72 -9.18
C ARG A 110 -2.72 19.54 -8.09
N LEU A 111 -3.74 18.74 -8.40
CA LEU A 111 -4.72 18.30 -7.41
C LEU A 111 -4.34 16.93 -6.85
N GLY A 112 -3.57 16.15 -7.60
CA GLY A 112 -3.25 14.76 -7.31
C GLY A 112 -4.33 13.82 -7.81
N GLY A 113 -3.94 12.61 -8.22
CA GLY A 113 -4.86 11.61 -8.77
C GLY A 113 -5.16 11.77 -10.27
N GLU A 114 -4.45 12.67 -10.97
CA GLU A 114 -4.44 12.74 -12.43
C GLU A 114 -3.92 11.42 -13.03
N ASN A 115 -4.32 11.07 -14.25
CA ASN A 115 -3.69 9.94 -14.93
C ASN A 115 -2.27 10.32 -15.33
N ILE A 116 -1.34 9.39 -15.19
CA ILE A 116 0.08 9.62 -15.48
C ILE A 116 0.33 10.17 -16.90
N GLN A 117 -0.47 9.73 -17.88
CA GLN A 117 -0.38 10.16 -19.28
C GLN A 117 -0.72 11.65 -19.46
N ASP A 118 -1.56 12.20 -18.59
CA ASP A 118 -2.03 13.59 -18.67
C ASP A 118 -1.02 14.57 -18.06
N VAL A 119 0.00 14.05 -17.37
CA VAL A 119 0.95 14.85 -16.58
C VAL A 119 2.42 14.52 -16.87
N LEU A 120 2.72 13.82 -17.98
CA LEU A 120 4.09 13.52 -18.38
C LEU A 120 4.99 14.77 -18.41
N ASN A 121 6.25 14.59 -18.05
CA ASN A 121 7.26 15.64 -17.88
C ASN A 121 6.96 16.66 -16.78
N GLN A 122 5.95 16.44 -15.92
CA GLN A 122 5.82 17.29 -14.73
C GLN A 122 7.03 17.10 -13.81
N PRO A 123 7.53 18.20 -13.21
CA PRO A 123 8.61 18.11 -12.26
C PRO A 123 8.11 17.64 -10.89
N GLU A 124 9.01 17.16 -10.03
CA GLU A 124 8.64 16.52 -8.75
C GLU A 124 7.97 17.49 -7.78
N GLU A 125 8.41 18.75 -7.77
CA GLU A 125 7.84 19.78 -6.89
C GLU A 125 6.35 20.05 -7.15
N ASP A 126 5.85 19.77 -8.36
CA ASP A 126 4.44 19.95 -8.69
C ASP A 126 3.54 18.89 -8.02
N GLU A 127 4.14 17.81 -7.51
CA GLU A 127 3.48 16.72 -6.81
C GLU A 127 3.37 16.93 -5.30
N TYR A 128 3.72 18.13 -4.80
CA TYR A 128 3.62 18.49 -3.38
C TYR A 128 2.93 19.84 -3.17
N PHE A 129 2.37 20.03 -1.98
CA PHE A 129 1.78 21.31 -1.57
C PHE A 129 2.72 22.11 -0.67
N HIS A 130 2.67 23.43 -0.83
CA HIS A 130 3.19 24.41 0.11
C HIS A 130 2.04 24.93 0.98
N PHE A 131 2.20 24.84 2.30
CA PHE A 131 1.17 25.20 3.26
C PHE A 131 1.36 26.65 3.72
N GLN A 132 0.36 27.49 3.47
CA GLN A 132 0.36 28.89 3.91
C GLN A 132 -0.32 29.01 5.28
N LYS A 133 0.01 30.08 6.02
CA LYS A 133 -0.69 30.45 7.26
C LYS A 133 -2.21 30.39 7.08
N GLU A 134 -2.91 29.91 8.11
CA GLU A 134 -4.36 29.60 8.15
C GLU A 134 -4.75 28.21 7.62
N PHE A 135 -3.82 27.42 7.05
CA PHE A 135 -4.14 26.05 6.62
C PHE A 135 -4.63 25.17 7.78
N ILE A 136 -3.99 25.28 8.95
CA ILE A 136 -4.43 24.63 10.18
C ILE A 136 -4.96 25.66 11.17
N LYS A 137 -6.11 25.35 11.77
CA LYS A 137 -6.76 26.14 12.80
C LYS A 137 -7.00 25.33 14.06
N LEU A 138 -6.39 25.77 15.16
CA LEU A 138 -6.52 25.16 16.49
C LEU A 138 -7.40 26.01 17.43
N PRO A 139 -8.00 25.41 18.49
CA PRO A 139 -8.86 26.13 19.44
C PRO A 139 -8.09 27.07 20.40
N CYS A 140 -6.79 27.27 20.16
CA CYS A 140 -5.84 27.94 21.03
C CYS A 140 -4.79 28.67 20.16
N ASP A 141 -4.08 29.61 20.77
CA ASP A 141 -2.88 30.20 20.19
C ASP A 141 -1.63 29.49 20.76
N ILE A 142 -0.62 29.24 19.92
CA ILE A 142 0.63 28.60 20.34
C ILE A 142 1.81 29.47 19.93
N GLN A 143 2.45 30.11 20.91
CA GLN A 143 3.51 31.10 20.66
C GLN A 143 4.93 30.48 20.56
N GLU A 144 5.13 29.22 20.93
CA GLU A 144 6.44 28.54 20.92
C GLU A 144 6.36 27.13 20.30
N PHE A 145 6.08 27.08 19.00
CA PHE A 145 5.73 25.83 18.33
C PHE A 145 6.92 25.13 17.63
N HIS A 146 7.91 25.89 17.16
CA HIS A 146 8.97 25.37 16.27
C HIS A 146 9.90 24.34 16.93
N ASP A 147 10.29 24.49 18.21
CA ASP A 147 11.23 23.56 18.86
C ASP A 147 10.58 22.24 19.34
N ARG A 148 9.24 22.19 19.32
CA ARG A 148 8.43 21.15 19.96
C ARG A 148 7.86 20.11 18.99
N ILE A 149 8.03 20.31 17.69
CA ILE A 149 7.49 19.44 16.64
C ILE A 149 8.52 18.53 15.98
N PRO A 150 8.07 17.46 15.27
CA PRO A 150 8.92 16.68 14.38
C PRO A 150 9.56 17.57 13.30
N ASP A 151 10.84 17.34 13.04
CA ASP A 151 11.53 17.94 11.89
C ASP A 151 10.94 17.44 10.56
N GLY A 152 11.23 18.16 9.47
CA GLY A 152 10.84 17.79 8.12
C GLY A 152 9.43 18.25 7.74
N HIS A 153 8.66 17.38 7.07
CA HIS A 153 7.40 17.78 6.44
C HIS A 153 6.33 18.28 7.43
N LEU A 154 6.25 17.68 8.62
CA LEU A 154 5.30 18.12 9.64
C LEU A 154 5.64 19.54 10.16
N SER A 155 6.93 19.89 10.26
CA SER A 155 7.33 21.27 10.61
C SER A 155 6.81 22.29 9.60
N ASN A 156 6.93 21.98 8.29
CA ASN A 156 6.41 22.83 7.23
C ASN A 156 4.88 22.97 7.31
N ILE A 157 4.15 21.87 7.50
CA ILE A 157 2.69 21.92 7.63
C ILE A 157 2.30 22.78 8.83
N PHE A 158 2.84 22.48 10.00
CA PHE A 158 2.37 23.11 11.22
C PHE A 158 2.93 24.53 11.44
N SER A 159 3.87 24.98 10.60
CA SER A 159 4.19 26.42 10.48
C SER A 159 2.99 27.27 10.02
N SER A 160 1.96 26.63 9.47
CA SER A 160 0.73 27.28 9.03
C SER A 160 -0.31 27.56 10.12
N ILE A 161 -0.08 27.11 11.36
CA ILE A 161 -1.10 27.19 12.43
C ILE A 161 -1.58 28.62 12.64
N SER A 162 -2.90 28.76 12.78
CA SER A 162 -3.56 29.90 13.40
C SER A 162 -4.60 29.43 14.44
N SER A 163 -5.12 30.36 15.22
CA SER A 163 -6.21 30.08 16.17
C SER A 163 -7.57 30.40 15.55
N TYR A 164 -8.62 29.67 15.93
CA TYR A 164 -10.00 30.00 15.53
C TYR A 164 -10.91 30.28 16.73
N ARG A 165 -12.01 30.98 16.46
CA ARG A 165 -13.14 31.12 17.39
C ARG A 165 -14.31 30.31 16.83
N LEU A 166 -15.06 29.63 17.70
CA LEU A 166 -16.07 28.57 17.45
C LEU A 166 -17.32 28.99 16.62
N THR A 167 -17.21 29.90 15.66
CA THR A 167 -18.37 30.58 15.06
C THR A 167 -18.67 30.23 13.60
N GLN A 168 -18.03 29.22 13.02
CA GLN A 168 -18.25 28.87 11.60
C GLN A 168 -18.93 27.50 11.43
N LYS A 169 -19.96 27.47 10.57
CA LYS A 169 -20.49 26.21 10.01
C LYS A 169 -19.43 25.64 9.08
N THR A 170 -18.87 24.50 9.45
CA THR A 170 -17.83 23.79 8.69
C THR A 170 -18.34 22.40 8.28
N HIS A 171 -17.79 21.85 7.20
CA HIS A 171 -18.01 20.43 6.91
C HIS A 171 -17.34 19.60 8.01
N THR A 172 -18.07 18.74 8.70
CA THR A 172 -17.57 18.04 9.89
C THR A 172 -17.29 16.56 9.59
N ILE A 173 -16.11 16.09 9.99
CA ILE A 173 -15.67 14.70 9.92
C ILE A 173 -15.49 14.18 11.35
N TYR A 174 -16.33 13.21 11.73
CA TYR A 174 -16.33 12.61 13.07
C TYR A 174 -15.38 11.41 13.15
N GLU A 175 -15.15 10.72 12.05
CA GLU A 175 -14.29 9.55 11.98
C GLU A 175 -12.81 9.93 12.09
N THR A 176 -12.03 9.09 12.77
CA THR A 176 -10.57 9.23 12.82
C THR A 176 -10.00 9.30 11.40
N THR A 177 -9.27 10.37 11.14
CA THR A 177 -8.56 10.55 9.87
C THR A 177 -7.06 10.49 10.11
N ILE A 178 -6.33 9.78 9.25
CA ILE A 178 -4.86 9.81 9.23
C ILE A 178 -4.42 10.55 7.97
N ALA A 179 -3.76 11.68 8.15
CA ALA A 179 -3.12 12.44 7.09
C ALA A 179 -1.74 11.86 6.78
N VAL A 180 -1.48 11.60 5.50
CA VAL A 180 -0.27 10.92 5.02
C VAL A 180 0.32 11.73 3.88
N ASN A 181 1.59 12.07 3.99
CA ASN A 181 2.37 12.51 2.83
C ASN A 181 3.13 11.29 2.31
N ARG A 182 2.74 10.74 1.17
CA ARG A 182 3.36 9.51 0.66
C ARG A 182 4.77 9.80 0.18
N HIS A 183 5.68 8.84 0.37
CA HIS A 183 7.03 8.98 -0.18
C HIS A 183 7.03 8.78 -1.70
N ASP A 184 6.28 7.78 -2.18
CA ASP A 184 6.11 7.46 -3.59
C ASP A 184 4.77 6.70 -3.75
N TYR A 185 4.14 6.83 -4.92
CA TYR A 185 2.83 6.25 -5.24
C TYR A 185 2.88 5.09 -6.25
N ALA A 186 4.02 4.90 -6.92
CA ALA A 186 4.25 3.86 -7.93
C ALA A 186 5.24 2.79 -7.45
N ASN A 187 6.12 3.12 -6.50
CA ASN A 187 7.10 2.21 -5.95
C ASN A 187 6.52 1.37 -4.80
N VAL A 188 6.35 0.06 -5.03
CA VAL A 188 5.77 -0.88 -4.05
C VAL A 188 6.52 -0.94 -2.72
N TYR A 189 7.83 -0.70 -2.70
CA TYR A 189 8.59 -0.64 -1.44
C TYR A 189 8.04 0.48 -0.56
N HIS A 190 8.02 1.70 -1.11
CA HIS A 190 7.57 2.89 -0.40
C HIS A 190 6.09 2.84 -0.05
N THR A 191 5.25 2.32 -0.95
CA THR A 191 3.83 2.18 -0.64
C THR A 191 3.57 1.19 0.49
N ILE A 192 4.22 0.02 0.50
CA ILE A 192 4.03 -0.96 1.58
C ILE A 192 4.55 -0.42 2.91
N THR A 193 5.68 0.30 2.89
CA THR A 193 6.20 0.93 4.10
C THR A 193 5.26 2.01 4.66
N ASP A 194 4.69 2.86 3.79
CA ASP A 194 3.75 3.91 4.21
C ASP A 194 2.44 3.29 4.76
N VAL A 195 1.91 2.27 4.08
CA VAL A 195 0.71 1.57 4.51
C VAL A 195 0.94 0.83 5.84
N TYR A 196 2.14 0.28 6.07
CA TYR A 196 2.50 -0.34 7.33
C TYR A 196 2.56 0.66 8.47
N THR A 197 3.22 1.81 8.28
CA THR A 197 3.26 2.89 9.28
C THR A 197 1.86 3.32 9.69
N VAL A 198 0.95 3.50 8.72
CA VAL A 198 -0.44 3.88 8.99
C VAL A 198 -1.22 2.77 9.70
N TYR A 199 -0.97 1.51 9.35
CA TYR A 199 -1.55 0.37 10.07
C TYR A 199 -1.07 0.34 11.53
N LEU A 200 0.22 0.60 11.79
CA LEU A 200 0.75 0.71 13.15
C LEU A 200 0.13 1.88 13.92
N LEU A 201 -0.10 3.03 13.30
CA LEU A 201 -0.83 4.14 13.93
C LEU A 201 -2.25 3.71 14.32
N CYS A 202 -2.95 2.94 13.48
CA CYS A 202 -4.24 2.37 13.84
C CYS A 202 -4.12 1.46 15.07
N CYS A 203 -3.14 0.55 15.11
CA CYS A 203 -2.92 -0.32 16.26
C CYS A 203 -2.54 0.44 17.53
N PHE A 204 -1.67 1.45 17.42
CA PHE A 204 -1.20 2.30 18.51
C PHE A 204 -2.35 3.05 19.18
N PHE A 205 -3.24 3.66 18.38
CA PHE A 205 -4.44 4.34 18.86
C PHE A 205 -5.65 3.40 19.05
N GLN A 206 -5.47 2.08 18.92
CA GLN A 206 -6.54 1.08 19.03
C GLN A 206 -7.76 1.37 18.14
N ARG A 207 -7.51 1.86 16.93
CA ARG A 207 -8.52 2.11 15.89
C ARG A 207 -8.61 0.90 14.97
N ASN A 208 -9.83 0.55 14.57
CA ASN A 208 -10.02 -0.41 13.48
C ASN A 208 -9.61 0.26 12.15
N PRO A 209 -8.66 -0.30 11.37
CA PRO A 209 -8.28 0.29 10.09
C PRO A 209 -9.47 0.58 9.17
N LYS A 210 -10.50 -0.28 9.19
CA LYS A 210 -11.72 -0.13 8.37
C LYS A 210 -12.67 0.98 8.81
N SER A 211 -12.45 1.61 9.96
CA SER A 211 -13.17 2.82 10.38
C SER A 211 -12.35 4.09 10.18
N VAL A 212 -11.09 3.98 9.75
CA VAL A 212 -10.17 5.12 9.60
C VAL A 212 -10.20 5.64 8.17
N ARG A 213 -10.29 6.96 8.01
CA ARG A 213 -10.15 7.64 6.72
C ARG A 213 -8.69 8.03 6.49
N ILE A 214 -8.24 8.00 5.24
CA ILE A 214 -6.91 8.47 4.84
C ILE A 214 -7.03 9.80 4.10
N LEU A 215 -6.20 10.77 4.46
CA LEU A 215 -6.06 12.04 3.74
C LEU A 215 -4.66 12.12 3.14
N PHE A 216 -4.55 11.99 1.82
CA PHE A 216 -3.28 12.23 1.14
C PHE A 216 -2.97 13.73 1.08
N LEU A 217 -1.79 14.08 1.59
CA LEU A 217 -1.24 15.43 1.61
C LEU A 217 -0.28 15.69 0.44
N ASP A 218 0.03 14.68 -0.36
CA ASP A 218 0.72 14.83 -1.64
C ASP A 218 -0.26 15.13 -2.78
N ALA A 219 0.29 15.63 -3.88
CA ALA A 219 -0.38 15.81 -5.15
C ALA A 219 0.14 14.83 -6.21
N HIS A 220 0.57 13.62 -5.80
CA HIS A 220 1.03 12.62 -6.75
C HIS A 220 -0.11 12.19 -7.68
N PRO A 221 0.21 11.75 -8.92
CA PRO A 221 -0.74 11.10 -9.81
C PRO A 221 -1.42 9.87 -9.21
N LYS A 222 -2.46 9.39 -9.89
CA LYS A 222 -3.08 8.11 -9.57
C LYS A 222 -2.11 6.97 -9.89
N GLY A 223 -1.87 6.10 -8.91
CA GLY A 223 -1.05 4.89 -9.06
C GLY A 223 -1.88 3.62 -9.00
N ASN A 224 -1.36 2.53 -9.58
CA ASN A 224 -1.96 1.18 -9.47
C ASN A 224 -2.01 0.66 -8.03
N LEU A 225 -1.19 1.25 -7.14
CA LEU A 225 -1.10 0.89 -5.73
C LEU A 225 -2.10 1.67 -4.84
N ASP A 226 -2.83 2.65 -5.38
CA ASP A 226 -3.87 3.38 -4.63
C ASP A 226 -4.94 2.43 -4.06
N ILE A 227 -5.20 1.29 -4.73
CA ILE A 227 -6.14 0.26 -4.29
C ILE A 227 -5.77 -0.34 -2.92
N LEU A 228 -4.49 -0.38 -2.55
CA LEU A 228 -4.07 -0.85 -1.22
C LEU A 228 -4.70 0.01 -0.12
N TRP A 229 -4.80 1.33 -0.34
CA TRP A 229 -5.33 2.25 0.66
C TRP A 229 -6.83 2.09 0.86
N SER A 230 -7.61 1.97 -0.23
CA SER A 230 -9.05 1.73 -0.12
C SER A 230 -9.39 0.32 0.35
N GLN A 231 -8.52 -0.67 0.09
CA GLN A 231 -8.69 -2.02 0.64
C GLN A 231 -8.27 -2.12 2.10
N MET A 232 -7.28 -1.36 2.57
CA MET A 232 -6.82 -1.43 3.96
C MET A 232 -7.68 -0.60 4.92
N PHE A 233 -8.18 0.55 4.46
CA PHE A 233 -8.84 1.54 5.30
C PHE A 233 -10.31 1.78 4.89
N HIS A 234 -11.02 2.66 5.58
CA HIS A 234 -12.41 2.99 5.23
C HIS A 234 -12.51 3.62 3.84
N SER A 235 -11.67 4.62 3.58
CA SER A 235 -11.61 5.39 2.34
C SER A 235 -10.32 6.21 2.32
N TYR A 236 -9.90 6.68 1.14
CA TYR A 236 -8.90 7.74 1.03
C TYR A 236 -9.46 8.94 0.25
N THR A 237 -8.96 10.12 0.58
CA THR A 237 -9.25 11.38 -0.12
C THR A 237 -7.95 12.14 -0.37
N ARG A 238 -7.88 12.93 -1.44
CA ARG A 238 -6.73 13.77 -1.78
C ARG A 238 -6.98 15.20 -1.36
N LEU A 239 -6.02 15.84 -0.71
CA LEU A 239 -6.15 17.23 -0.25
C LEU A 239 -6.49 18.19 -1.40
N GLY A 240 -5.89 18.01 -2.57
CA GLY A 240 -6.18 18.86 -3.73
C GLY A 240 -7.65 18.86 -4.15
N HIS A 241 -8.35 17.73 -3.96
CA HIS A 241 -9.79 17.62 -4.27
C HIS A 241 -10.70 18.28 -3.23
N LEU A 242 -10.16 18.72 -2.09
CA LEU A 242 -10.90 19.39 -1.04
C LEU A 242 -10.85 20.92 -1.14
N LYS A 243 -10.10 21.47 -2.10
CA LYS A 243 -9.87 22.92 -2.28
C LYS A 243 -11.14 23.74 -2.56
N ASN A 244 -12.25 23.10 -2.92
CA ASN A 244 -13.56 23.73 -3.07
C ASN A 244 -14.30 23.91 -1.74
N LEU A 245 -13.86 23.24 -0.67
CA LEU A 245 -14.39 23.42 0.68
C LEU A 245 -13.59 24.51 1.40
N SER A 246 -14.28 25.50 1.95
CA SER A 246 -13.65 26.62 2.68
C SER A 246 -13.12 26.23 4.05
N SER A 247 -13.72 25.22 4.69
CA SER A 247 -13.33 24.78 6.03
C SER A 247 -13.88 23.39 6.32
N ILE A 248 -13.02 22.55 6.88
CA ILE A 248 -13.34 21.19 7.29
C ILE A 248 -12.95 21.03 8.75
N PHE A 249 -13.90 20.68 9.61
CA PHE A 249 -13.65 20.37 11.01
C PHE A 249 -13.43 18.88 11.18
N TYR A 250 -12.30 18.50 11.78
CA TYR A 250 -11.98 17.12 12.13
C TYR A 250 -12.05 16.97 13.65
N HIS A 251 -12.82 15.97 14.11
CA HIS A 251 -12.82 15.58 15.51
C HIS A 251 -11.47 15.01 15.95
N GLU A 252 -10.88 14.14 15.12
CA GLU A 252 -9.58 13.52 15.35
C GLU A 252 -8.81 13.41 14.02
N LEU A 253 -7.64 14.03 13.96
CA LEU A 253 -6.74 13.98 12.80
C LEU A 253 -5.33 13.64 13.28
N ILE A 254 -4.83 12.49 12.83
CA ILE A 254 -3.48 12.00 13.10
C ILE A 254 -2.61 12.36 11.89
N TRP A 255 -1.47 12.97 12.14
CA TRP A 255 -0.53 13.42 11.14
C TRP A 255 0.67 12.48 11.12
N SER A 256 0.66 11.55 10.16
CA SER A 256 1.77 10.64 9.94
C SER A 256 2.95 11.41 9.37
N GLN A 257 4.14 11.23 9.94
CA GLN A 257 5.36 11.72 9.31
C GLN A 257 5.73 10.81 8.14
N PRO A 258 6.08 11.36 6.98
CA PRO A 258 6.82 10.61 5.97
C PRO A 258 8.17 10.24 6.59
N GLN A 259 8.32 8.99 7.04
CA GLN A 259 9.57 8.58 7.65
C GLN A 259 10.62 8.45 6.56
N LEU A 260 11.81 9.03 6.79
CA LEU A 260 12.97 8.77 5.93
C LEU A 260 13.33 7.27 5.89
N LYS A 261 12.89 6.50 6.90
CA LYS A 261 12.99 5.04 7.01
C LYS A 261 11.77 4.53 7.81
N SER A 262 10.89 3.75 7.19
CA SER A 262 9.73 3.12 7.86
C SER A 262 10.14 2.13 8.93
N GLU A 263 9.25 1.75 9.84
CA GLU A 263 9.45 0.74 10.89
C GLU A 263 9.87 -0.64 10.37
N LEU A 264 9.59 -0.95 9.09
CA LEU A 264 10.14 -2.12 8.41
C LEU A 264 11.64 -1.96 8.04
N ASP A 265 12.17 -0.75 8.11
CA ASP A 265 13.48 -0.25 7.66
C ASP A 265 14.29 0.52 8.74
N ILE A 266 13.72 0.84 9.92
CA ILE A 266 14.31 1.76 10.93
C ILE A 266 15.67 1.27 11.47
N THR A 267 16.02 0.00 11.29
CA THR A 267 17.40 -0.43 11.53
C THR A 267 17.83 -1.29 10.36
N LYS A 268 18.90 -0.90 9.65
CA LYS A 268 19.63 -1.72 8.67
C LYS A 268 20.23 -3.02 9.29
N TYR A 269 19.67 -3.49 10.39
CA TYR A 269 20.07 -4.67 11.16
C TYR A 269 18.85 -5.40 11.75
N ARG A 270 17.61 -4.96 11.47
CA ARG A 270 16.42 -5.62 11.99
C ARG A 270 16.28 -6.97 11.32
N ARG A 271 16.43 -8.04 12.11
CA ARG A 271 16.19 -9.41 11.65
C ARG A 271 14.94 -10.03 12.27
N ILE A 272 14.27 -9.30 13.16
CA ILE A 272 13.09 -9.75 13.90
C ILE A 272 11.90 -8.91 13.48
N ALA A 273 10.75 -9.56 13.30
CA ALA A 273 9.51 -8.90 12.96
C ALA A 273 9.17 -7.78 13.96
N PRO A 274 8.88 -6.55 13.48
CA PRO A 274 8.31 -5.50 14.34
C PRO A 274 6.90 -5.89 14.79
N SER A 275 6.42 -5.21 15.83
CA SER A 275 5.08 -5.42 16.38
C SER A 275 4.02 -5.32 15.29
N PHE A 276 3.04 -6.21 15.31
CA PHE A 276 1.95 -6.27 14.34
C PHE A 276 2.35 -6.62 12.89
N PHE A 277 3.60 -6.98 12.60
CA PHE A 277 4.01 -7.35 11.24
C PHE A 277 3.20 -8.53 10.67
N PHE A 278 3.05 -9.62 11.42
CA PHE A 278 2.34 -10.80 10.93
C PHE A 278 0.82 -10.55 10.83
N GLU A 279 0.26 -9.76 11.74
CA GLU A 279 -1.12 -9.30 11.73
C GLU A 279 -1.39 -8.41 10.53
N PHE A 280 -0.50 -7.46 10.23
CA PHE A 280 -0.53 -6.61 9.05
C PHE A 280 -0.52 -7.44 7.77
N ARG A 281 0.42 -8.37 7.65
CA ARG A 281 0.55 -9.29 6.52
C ARG A 281 -0.74 -10.08 6.31
N GLN A 282 -1.28 -10.68 7.38
CA GLN A 282 -2.54 -11.41 7.32
C GLN A 282 -3.72 -10.49 6.96
N HIS A 283 -3.74 -9.28 7.49
CA HIS A 283 -4.79 -8.30 7.23
C HIS A 283 -4.83 -7.94 5.75
N ILE A 284 -3.70 -7.57 5.13
CA ILE A 284 -3.61 -7.31 3.68
C ILE A 284 -4.16 -8.48 2.89
N LEU A 285 -3.62 -9.69 3.10
CA LEU A 285 -4.02 -10.87 2.33
C LEU A 285 -5.53 -11.15 2.45
N LYS A 286 -6.09 -10.96 3.64
CA LYS A 286 -7.54 -11.09 3.86
C LYS A 286 -8.36 -10.04 3.10
N GLN A 287 -7.89 -8.79 2.98
CA GLN A 287 -8.60 -7.77 2.21
C GLN A 287 -8.68 -8.11 0.72
N PHE A 288 -7.74 -8.89 0.21
CA PHE A 288 -7.74 -9.41 -1.16
C PHE A 288 -8.35 -10.83 -1.26
N ASN A 289 -9.06 -11.30 -0.24
CA ASN A 289 -9.66 -12.64 -0.19
C ASN A 289 -8.64 -13.80 -0.36
N ILE A 290 -7.37 -13.56 -0.04
CA ILE A 290 -6.30 -14.55 -0.15
C ILE A 290 -6.18 -15.32 1.17
N ASN A 291 -6.61 -16.58 1.14
CA ASN A 291 -6.48 -17.50 2.26
C ASN A 291 -5.32 -18.46 2.03
N TYR A 292 -4.51 -18.71 3.06
CA TYR A 292 -3.39 -19.64 2.99
C TYR A 292 -3.12 -20.28 4.36
N LYS A 293 -2.43 -21.43 4.33
CA LYS A 293 -2.02 -22.15 5.54
C LYS A 293 -0.75 -21.51 6.12
N ILE A 294 -0.88 -20.88 7.30
CA ILE A 294 0.20 -20.12 7.96
C ILE A 294 1.44 -20.98 8.28
N ASN A 295 1.25 -22.28 8.53
CA ASN A 295 2.32 -23.21 8.92
C ASN A 295 2.58 -24.32 7.88
N GLU A 296 2.30 -24.04 6.61
CA GLU A 296 2.56 -25.00 5.54
C GLU A 296 4.07 -25.21 5.33
N LYS A 297 4.54 -26.42 5.61
CA LYS A 297 5.92 -26.82 5.33
C LYS A 297 6.18 -26.77 3.82
N LEU A 298 7.42 -26.47 3.47
CA LEU A 298 7.87 -26.53 2.08
C LEU A 298 7.80 -27.98 1.58
N ASN A 299 7.18 -28.20 0.42
CA ASN A 299 7.14 -29.51 -0.21
C ASN A 299 8.31 -29.67 -1.19
N CYS A 300 9.40 -30.28 -0.76
CA CYS A 300 10.57 -30.50 -1.61
C CYS A 300 10.32 -31.45 -2.82
N GLN A 301 9.16 -32.11 -2.89
CA GLN A 301 8.76 -32.97 -4.01
C GLN A 301 8.01 -32.20 -5.10
N SER A 302 7.62 -30.95 -4.86
CA SER A 302 6.95 -30.09 -5.84
C SER A 302 7.18 -28.62 -5.47
N LEU A 303 8.06 -27.94 -6.20
CA LEU A 303 8.46 -26.55 -5.96
C LEU A 303 7.91 -25.62 -7.04
N ASN A 304 7.28 -24.52 -6.62
CA ASN A 304 6.91 -23.42 -7.51
C ASN A 304 7.99 -22.34 -7.47
N LEU A 305 8.70 -22.17 -8.57
CA LEU A 305 9.69 -21.12 -8.78
C LEU A 305 9.02 -19.98 -9.56
N PHE A 306 9.18 -18.76 -9.06
CA PHE A 306 8.71 -17.57 -9.74
C PHE A 306 9.85 -16.58 -9.95
N PHE A 307 10.15 -16.28 -11.22
CA PHE A 307 11.14 -15.30 -11.61
C PHE A 307 10.45 -13.99 -12.01
N LEU A 308 10.62 -12.96 -11.18
CA LEU A 308 10.21 -11.59 -11.52
C LEU A 308 11.24 -10.91 -12.40
N VAL A 309 10.78 -10.52 -13.58
CA VAL A 309 11.56 -9.85 -14.61
C VAL A 309 11.10 -8.39 -14.72
N ARG A 310 11.99 -7.50 -15.17
CA ARG A 310 11.74 -6.06 -15.20
C ARG A 310 11.72 -5.59 -16.65
N HIS A 311 10.60 -5.04 -17.11
CA HIS A 311 10.55 -4.42 -18.43
C HIS A 311 10.51 -2.89 -18.33
N ASN A 312 10.45 -2.20 -19.48
CA ASN A 312 10.23 -0.75 -19.52
C ASN A 312 8.74 -0.43 -19.42
N TYR A 313 8.38 0.47 -18.50
CA TYR A 313 7.01 0.97 -18.33
C TYR A 313 7.04 2.38 -17.72
N VAL A 314 5.99 3.17 -18.01
CA VAL A 314 5.88 4.53 -17.49
C VAL A 314 5.29 4.49 -16.08
N ALA A 315 6.15 4.54 -15.07
CA ALA A 315 5.77 4.54 -13.65
C ALA A 315 5.64 5.96 -13.07
N HIS A 316 6.40 6.91 -13.62
CA HIS A 316 6.49 8.29 -13.13
C HIS A 316 6.44 9.28 -14.30
N PRO A 317 5.76 10.43 -14.16
CA PRO A 317 5.78 11.50 -15.15
C PRO A 317 7.16 11.99 -15.56
N ARG A 318 8.12 11.93 -14.63
CA ARG A 318 9.53 12.30 -14.81
C ARG A 318 10.32 11.27 -15.61
N ASN A 319 9.73 10.13 -15.93
CA ASN A 319 10.32 9.09 -16.78
C ASN A 319 9.39 8.74 -17.95
N PRO A 320 9.14 9.69 -18.88
CA PRO A 320 8.25 9.45 -20.02
C PRO A 320 8.76 8.34 -20.94
N SER A 321 10.07 8.06 -20.95
CA SER A 321 10.65 6.96 -21.71
C SER A 321 10.26 5.57 -21.20
N GLY A 322 9.77 5.50 -19.96
CA GLY A 322 9.51 4.26 -19.24
C GLY A 322 10.74 3.41 -18.98
N LYS A 323 11.95 3.91 -19.24
CA LYS A 323 13.18 3.13 -19.09
C LYS A 323 13.42 2.79 -17.62
N ILE A 324 13.50 1.51 -17.30
CA ILE A 324 13.78 1.03 -15.94
C ILE A 324 15.24 0.57 -15.84
N THR A 325 15.85 0.76 -14.67
CA THR A 325 17.24 0.33 -14.40
C THR A 325 17.30 -1.12 -13.92
N ARG A 326 18.49 -1.74 -13.99
CA ARG A 326 18.77 -3.10 -13.48
C ARG A 326 17.93 -4.20 -14.14
N GLN A 327 17.73 -4.06 -15.45
CA GLN A 327 17.22 -5.12 -16.32
C GLN A 327 18.37 -6.06 -16.71
N LEU A 328 18.04 -7.26 -17.21
CA LEU A 328 19.04 -8.18 -17.76
C LEU A 328 19.30 -7.84 -19.23
N SER A 329 20.56 -7.59 -19.60
CA SER A 329 20.91 -7.10 -20.94
C SER A 329 20.63 -8.13 -22.06
N ASN A 330 20.76 -9.43 -21.77
CA ASN A 330 20.44 -10.55 -22.67
C ASN A 330 19.28 -11.40 -22.13
N GLU A 331 18.26 -10.71 -21.59
CA GLU A 331 17.11 -11.31 -20.90
C GLU A 331 16.50 -12.51 -21.63
N LYS A 332 16.10 -12.36 -22.90
CA LYS A 332 15.45 -13.44 -23.66
C LYS A 332 16.26 -14.74 -23.65
N GLN A 333 17.56 -14.65 -23.96
CA GLN A 333 18.46 -15.80 -23.98
C GLN A 333 18.57 -16.42 -22.58
N ILE A 334 18.76 -15.60 -21.54
CA ILE A 334 18.85 -16.07 -20.15
C ILE A 334 17.58 -16.83 -19.76
N LEU A 335 16.40 -16.25 -20.04
CA LEU A 335 15.13 -16.85 -19.65
C LEU A 335 14.86 -18.15 -20.41
N ASP A 336 15.21 -18.22 -21.70
CA ASP A 336 15.07 -19.43 -22.50
C ASP A 336 16.01 -20.55 -22.00
N ASP A 337 17.27 -20.21 -21.68
CA ASP A 337 18.24 -21.16 -21.10
C ASP A 337 17.77 -21.69 -19.74
N LEU A 338 17.24 -20.82 -18.87
CA LEU A 338 16.70 -21.20 -17.57
C LEU A 338 15.48 -22.12 -17.71
N LYS A 339 14.56 -21.83 -18.64
CA LYS A 339 13.41 -22.71 -18.93
C LYS A 339 13.88 -24.09 -19.37
N ILE A 340 14.87 -24.18 -20.26
CA ILE A 340 15.44 -25.46 -20.73
C ILE A 340 16.13 -26.22 -19.59
N LYS A 341 16.81 -25.51 -18.69
CA LYS A 341 17.46 -26.14 -17.53
C LYS A 341 16.44 -26.67 -16.53
N PHE A 342 15.42 -25.87 -16.17
CA PHE A 342 14.40 -26.27 -15.20
C PHE A 342 13.39 -27.29 -15.75
N SER A 343 13.18 -27.38 -17.07
CA SER A 343 12.32 -28.42 -17.66
C SER A 343 12.84 -29.84 -17.45
N LYS A 344 14.12 -30.00 -17.09
CA LYS A 344 14.73 -31.29 -16.72
C LYS A 344 14.33 -31.77 -15.32
N TYR A 345 13.69 -30.92 -14.52
CA TYR A 345 13.25 -31.20 -13.16
C TYR A 345 11.72 -31.32 -13.14
N SER A 346 11.21 -32.55 -13.17
CA SER A 346 9.76 -32.83 -13.19
C SER A 346 9.01 -32.31 -11.94
N ASN A 347 9.72 -32.11 -10.85
CA ASN A 347 9.22 -31.57 -9.59
C ASN A 347 9.33 -30.04 -9.46
N ILE A 348 9.79 -29.34 -10.50
CA ILE A 348 9.90 -27.87 -10.50
C ILE A 348 8.91 -27.28 -11.51
N ASN A 349 8.06 -26.39 -11.02
CA ASN A 349 7.21 -25.53 -11.83
C ASN A 349 7.85 -24.15 -11.92
N PHE A 350 8.50 -23.83 -13.04
CA PHE A 350 9.19 -22.56 -13.25
C PHE A 350 8.32 -21.58 -14.04
N LYS A 351 7.94 -20.46 -13.41
CA LYS A 351 7.14 -19.38 -14.00
C LYS A 351 7.91 -18.07 -14.03
N ILE A 352 7.57 -17.23 -15.00
CA ILE A 352 8.18 -15.92 -15.22
C ILE A 352 7.04 -14.93 -15.44
N ASN A 353 7.11 -13.75 -14.83
CA ASN A 353 6.17 -12.67 -15.11
C ASN A 353 6.74 -11.27 -14.77
N HIS A 354 5.99 -10.24 -15.16
CA HIS A 354 6.23 -8.83 -14.90
C HIS A 354 5.12 -8.30 -13.99
N PHE A 355 5.46 -7.76 -12.83
CA PHE A 355 4.42 -7.32 -11.86
C PHE A 355 3.77 -6.01 -12.23
N GLU A 356 4.47 -5.15 -12.95
CA GLU A 356 3.98 -3.87 -13.47
C GLU A 356 2.77 -4.04 -14.42
N GLU A 357 2.60 -5.22 -15.02
CA GLU A 357 1.46 -5.56 -15.88
C GLU A 357 0.24 -6.10 -15.11
N LEU A 358 0.40 -6.42 -13.82
CA LEU A 358 -0.60 -7.14 -13.02
C LEU A 358 -1.21 -6.25 -11.95
N ALA A 359 -2.48 -6.49 -11.63
CA ALA A 359 -3.10 -5.95 -10.43
C ALA A 359 -2.42 -6.49 -9.17
N ILE A 360 -2.38 -5.70 -8.08
CA ILE A 360 -1.72 -6.11 -6.83
C ILE A 360 -2.32 -7.40 -6.24
N GLU A 361 -3.61 -7.66 -6.44
CA GLU A 361 -4.26 -8.92 -6.04
C GLU A 361 -3.65 -10.13 -6.75
N GLU A 362 -3.39 -10.03 -8.05
CA GLU A 362 -2.75 -11.09 -8.84
C GLU A 362 -1.29 -11.27 -8.41
N GLN A 363 -0.57 -10.18 -8.17
CA GLN A 363 0.81 -10.23 -7.64
C GLN A 363 0.86 -10.99 -6.30
N LEU A 364 -0.05 -10.67 -5.35
CA LEU A 364 -0.15 -11.35 -4.06
C LEU A 364 -0.52 -12.83 -4.20
N ASN A 365 -1.42 -13.17 -5.13
CA ASN A 365 -1.81 -14.56 -5.41
C ASN A 365 -0.65 -15.39 -5.98
N ILE A 366 0.18 -14.81 -6.85
CA ILE A 366 1.40 -15.46 -7.35
C ILE A 366 2.38 -15.69 -6.19
N ILE A 367 2.61 -14.66 -5.38
CA ILE A 367 3.62 -14.69 -4.32
C ILE A 367 3.26 -15.67 -3.20
N ILE A 368 1.99 -15.78 -2.82
CA ILE A 368 1.58 -16.73 -1.77
C ILE A 368 1.71 -18.19 -2.21
N GLN A 369 1.71 -18.45 -3.52
CA GLN A 369 1.90 -19.79 -4.11
C GLN A 369 3.37 -20.07 -4.45
N THR A 370 4.24 -19.07 -4.36
CA THR A 370 5.65 -19.18 -4.72
C THR A 370 6.46 -19.79 -3.59
N ASP A 371 7.24 -20.83 -3.90
CA ASP A 371 8.17 -21.46 -2.96
C ASP A 371 9.58 -20.89 -3.05
N VAL A 372 9.99 -20.49 -4.27
CA VAL A 372 11.27 -19.84 -4.53
C VAL A 372 11.02 -18.61 -5.40
N PHE A 373 11.18 -17.43 -4.81
CA PHE A 373 11.01 -16.15 -5.47
C PHE A 373 12.38 -15.63 -5.94
N ILE A 374 12.51 -15.33 -7.23
CA ILE A 374 13.76 -14.86 -7.84
C ILE A 374 13.54 -13.51 -8.48
N GLY A 375 14.49 -12.59 -8.35
CA GLY A 375 14.46 -11.35 -9.13
C GLY A 375 15.69 -10.47 -8.94
N MET A 376 15.87 -9.52 -9.86
CA MET A 376 16.89 -8.47 -9.75
C MET A 376 16.61 -7.54 -8.59
N HIS A 377 17.66 -7.08 -7.89
CA HIS A 377 17.57 -6.10 -6.81
C HIS A 377 16.70 -4.90 -7.23
N GLY A 378 15.56 -4.72 -6.55
CA GLY A 378 14.58 -3.69 -6.85
C GLY A 378 13.29 -3.86 -6.07
N ALA A 379 12.46 -2.82 -6.07
CA ALA A 379 11.27 -2.71 -5.22
C ALA A 379 10.31 -3.91 -5.31
N GLY A 380 10.22 -4.57 -6.46
CA GLY A 380 9.40 -5.78 -6.62
C GLY A 380 9.72 -6.89 -5.62
N LEU A 381 10.95 -6.97 -5.09
CA LEU A 381 11.32 -7.95 -4.07
C LEU A 381 10.69 -7.68 -2.69
N THR A 382 10.06 -6.52 -2.47
CA THR A 382 9.25 -6.22 -1.27
C THR A 382 8.14 -7.26 -1.06
N HIS A 383 7.70 -7.93 -2.13
CA HIS A 383 6.76 -9.05 -2.06
C HIS A 383 7.23 -10.22 -1.17
N VAL A 384 8.52 -10.29 -0.82
CA VAL A 384 9.02 -11.23 0.19
C VAL A 384 8.25 -11.15 1.52
N LEU A 385 7.70 -9.98 1.87
CA LEU A 385 6.86 -9.80 3.05
C LEU A 385 5.56 -10.61 2.99
N PHE A 386 5.08 -10.99 1.80
CA PHE A 386 3.82 -11.73 1.62
C PHE A 386 4.03 -13.21 1.32
N MET A 387 5.27 -13.64 1.05
CA MET A 387 5.60 -15.07 0.92
C MET A 387 5.23 -15.85 2.18
N LYS A 388 4.96 -17.15 2.04
CA LYS A 388 4.89 -18.06 3.20
C LYS A 388 6.27 -18.13 3.87
N SER A 389 6.31 -18.34 5.18
CA SER A 389 7.57 -18.57 5.89
C SER A 389 8.23 -19.89 5.44
N ASN A 390 9.53 -20.02 5.68
CA ASN A 390 10.39 -21.12 5.25
C ASN A 390 10.50 -21.30 3.72
N ARG A 391 10.08 -20.30 2.94
CA ARG A 391 10.32 -20.22 1.49
C ARG A 391 11.67 -19.59 1.19
N ILE A 392 12.00 -19.42 -0.09
CA ILE A 392 13.32 -18.93 -0.52
C ILE A 392 13.17 -17.64 -1.32
N LEU A 393 13.93 -16.61 -0.97
CA LEU A 393 14.15 -15.42 -1.80
C LEU A 393 15.57 -15.48 -2.38
N ILE A 394 15.67 -15.39 -3.70
CA ILE A 394 16.90 -15.27 -4.48
C ILE A 394 16.98 -13.84 -5.03
N GLU A 395 17.88 -13.04 -4.49
CA GLU A 395 18.15 -11.68 -4.98
C GLU A 395 19.35 -11.67 -5.92
N LEU A 396 19.12 -11.26 -7.18
CA LEU A 396 20.18 -11.08 -8.16
C LEU A 396 20.75 -9.65 -8.09
N THR A 397 22.08 -9.52 -8.07
CA THR A 397 22.77 -8.22 -8.08
C THR A 397 23.99 -8.25 -8.99
N THR A 398 24.38 -7.10 -9.54
CA THR A 398 25.62 -6.92 -10.31
C THR A 398 26.78 -6.39 -9.46
N SER A 399 26.52 -6.01 -8.21
CA SER A 399 27.57 -5.55 -7.29
C SER A 399 27.26 -5.93 -5.83
N LEU A 400 28.32 -6.06 -5.04
CA LEU A 400 28.26 -6.32 -3.59
C LEU A 400 28.21 -5.02 -2.76
N GLY A 401 27.79 -3.91 -3.36
CA GLY A 401 27.81 -2.60 -2.70
C GLY A 401 27.07 -2.61 -1.36
N SER A 402 27.69 -2.00 -0.34
CA SER A 402 27.11 -1.86 0.99
C SER A 402 25.82 -1.03 0.97
N GLY A 403 24.87 -1.34 1.87
CA GLY A 403 23.64 -0.56 2.03
C GLY A 403 22.48 -0.98 1.13
N ARG A 404 22.47 -2.24 0.67
CA ARG A 404 21.40 -2.85 -0.16
C ARG A 404 20.76 -4.07 0.50
N GLU A 405 20.90 -4.20 1.82
CA GLU A 405 20.48 -5.38 2.57
C GLU A 405 18.98 -5.37 2.93
N HIS A 406 18.20 -4.39 2.46
CA HIS A 406 16.77 -4.24 2.80
C HIS A 406 15.95 -5.52 2.56
N PHE A 407 16.14 -6.21 1.43
CA PHE A 407 15.39 -7.44 1.14
C PHE A 407 15.86 -8.64 1.97
N GLU A 408 17.12 -8.66 2.41
CA GLU A 408 17.61 -9.66 3.37
C GLU A 408 16.94 -9.47 4.74
N PHE A 409 16.76 -8.22 5.19
CA PHE A 409 16.06 -7.92 6.44
C PHE A 409 14.57 -8.20 6.34
N MET A 410 13.92 -7.83 5.25
CA MET A 410 12.52 -8.17 5.00
C MET A 410 12.30 -9.69 4.93
N ALA A 411 13.21 -10.43 4.31
CA ALA A 411 13.19 -11.88 4.33
C ALA A 411 13.33 -12.43 5.76
N SER A 412 14.27 -11.88 6.54
CA SER A 412 14.48 -12.28 7.95
C SER A 412 13.22 -12.03 8.79
N ILE A 413 12.61 -10.84 8.68
CA ILE A 413 11.36 -10.46 9.35
C ILE A 413 10.22 -11.45 9.03
N ASN A 414 10.11 -11.90 7.79
CA ASN A 414 9.08 -12.86 7.38
C ASN A 414 9.50 -14.36 7.50
N ASN A 415 10.65 -14.64 8.13
CA ASN A 415 11.21 -15.98 8.24
C ASN A 415 11.36 -16.69 6.87
N VAL A 416 11.85 -15.97 5.86
CA VAL A 416 12.15 -16.46 4.51
C VAL A 416 13.66 -16.65 4.36
N ASN A 417 14.06 -17.75 3.74
CA ASN A 417 15.45 -18.08 3.48
C ASN A 417 16.00 -17.18 2.37
N TYR A 418 16.96 -16.34 2.70
CA TYR A 418 17.55 -15.40 1.75
C TYR A 418 18.84 -15.94 1.11
N ARG A 419 19.05 -15.62 -0.17
CA ARG A 419 20.33 -15.78 -0.87
C ARG A 419 20.53 -14.62 -1.84
N ARG A 420 21.66 -13.93 -1.72
CA ARG A 420 22.16 -12.99 -2.73
C ARG A 420 23.01 -13.73 -3.75
N CYS A 421 22.74 -13.52 -5.03
CA CYS A 421 23.50 -14.08 -6.15
C CYS A 421 24.14 -12.95 -6.96
N LEU A 422 25.47 -12.96 -7.05
CA LEU A 422 26.22 -12.00 -7.87
C LEU A 422 26.26 -12.49 -9.32
N ILE A 423 25.72 -11.69 -10.24
CA ILE A 423 25.69 -11.97 -11.67
C ILE A 423 26.58 -10.98 -12.44
N ILE A 424 27.07 -11.39 -13.61
CA ILE A 424 27.77 -10.50 -14.54
C ILE A 424 26.81 -10.24 -15.70
N ASP A 425 26.07 -9.13 -15.63
CA ASP A 425 25.07 -8.81 -16.65
C ASP A 425 25.69 -8.73 -18.05
N GLY A 426 24.97 -9.23 -19.05
CA GLY A 426 25.43 -9.34 -20.44
C GLY A 426 26.45 -10.45 -20.72
N SER A 427 26.88 -11.23 -19.72
CA SER A 427 27.77 -12.38 -19.94
C SER A 427 27.01 -13.58 -20.50
N SER A 428 27.66 -14.38 -21.36
CA SER A 428 27.17 -15.69 -21.79
C SER A 428 27.00 -16.69 -20.63
N THR A 429 27.68 -16.46 -19.50
CA THR A 429 27.60 -17.32 -18.31
C THR A 429 26.50 -16.92 -17.32
N THR A 430 25.74 -15.86 -17.61
CA THR A 430 24.76 -15.30 -16.67
C THR A 430 23.68 -16.31 -16.29
N ALA A 431 23.13 -17.03 -17.28
CA ALA A 431 22.10 -18.03 -17.04
C ALA A 431 22.61 -19.18 -16.15
N GLU A 432 23.85 -19.64 -16.38
CA GLU A 432 24.48 -20.67 -15.55
C GLU A 432 24.63 -20.22 -14.10
N LYS A 433 25.16 -19.01 -13.88
CA LYS A 433 25.35 -18.46 -12.53
C LYS A 433 24.03 -18.31 -11.78
N ILE A 434 22.96 -17.89 -12.45
CA ILE A 434 21.63 -17.80 -11.84
C ILE A 434 21.13 -19.20 -11.49
N PHE A 435 21.22 -20.15 -12.42
CA PHE A 435 20.79 -21.52 -12.21
C PHE A 435 21.52 -22.18 -11.04
N ASP A 436 22.84 -22.12 -11.02
CA ASP A 436 23.68 -22.70 -9.97
C ASP A 436 23.33 -22.10 -8.60
N CYS A 437 23.17 -20.78 -8.51
CA CYS A 437 22.81 -20.13 -7.25
C CYS A 437 21.43 -20.57 -6.72
N ILE A 438 20.46 -20.77 -7.62
CA ILE A 438 19.13 -21.28 -7.27
C ILE A 438 19.24 -22.71 -6.76
N ILE A 439 19.89 -23.60 -7.52
CA ILE A 439 20.01 -25.03 -7.18
C ILE A 439 20.82 -25.23 -5.90
N GLU A 440 21.90 -24.48 -5.69
CA GLU A 440 22.68 -24.50 -4.46
C GLU A 440 21.77 -24.21 -3.25
N LYS A 441 20.98 -23.13 -3.33
CA LYS A 441 20.11 -22.73 -2.22
C LYS A 441 18.95 -23.71 -2.01
N ILE A 442 18.36 -24.23 -3.08
CA ILE A 442 17.33 -25.27 -2.99
C ILE A 442 17.91 -26.52 -2.33
N SER A 443 19.10 -26.97 -2.72
CA SER A 443 19.74 -28.17 -2.18
C SER A 443 20.07 -28.07 -0.69
N GLN A 444 20.40 -26.86 -0.20
CA GLN A 444 20.57 -26.60 1.24
C GLN A 444 19.28 -26.79 2.05
N ILE A 445 18.13 -26.43 1.47
CA ILE A 445 16.82 -26.49 2.15
C ILE A 445 16.13 -27.84 1.91
N CYS A 446 16.34 -28.43 0.73
CA CYS A 446 15.73 -29.65 0.22
C CYS A 446 16.81 -30.67 -0.20
N PRO A 447 17.57 -31.26 0.74
CA PRO A 447 18.72 -32.13 0.43
C PRO A 447 18.34 -33.46 -0.23
N LEU A 448 17.09 -33.91 -0.07
CA LEU A 448 16.57 -35.16 -0.67
C LEU A 448 15.94 -34.95 -2.04
N MET A 449 16.11 -33.77 -2.65
CA MET A 449 15.63 -33.49 -4.01
C MET A 449 16.49 -34.32 -4.99
N THR A 450 16.17 -35.60 -5.11
CA THR A 450 16.80 -36.51 -6.06
C THR A 450 16.48 -35.99 -7.45
N VAL A 451 17.54 -35.66 -8.18
CA VAL A 451 17.44 -35.21 -9.55
C VAL A 451 16.95 -36.41 -10.38
N SER A 452 15.64 -36.52 -10.57
CA SER A 452 15.09 -37.39 -11.61
C SER A 452 15.36 -36.73 -12.97
N ILE A 453 16.63 -36.65 -13.37
CA ILE A 453 17.00 -36.39 -14.75
C ILE A 453 16.27 -37.45 -15.56
N HIS A 454 15.44 -37.04 -16.52
CA HIS A 454 14.98 -37.94 -17.56
C HIS A 454 16.21 -38.54 -18.23
N SER A 455 16.55 -39.78 -17.87
CA SER A 455 17.49 -40.60 -18.61
C SER A 455 16.84 -40.91 -19.95
N GLN A 456 17.16 -40.12 -20.97
CA GLN A 456 17.04 -40.64 -22.33
C GLN A 456 18.07 -41.76 -22.47
N PRO A 457 17.69 -42.94 -23.00
CA PRO A 457 18.63 -44.03 -23.17
C PRO A 457 19.68 -43.60 -24.21
N ILE A 458 20.94 -43.55 -23.78
CA ILE A 458 22.08 -43.52 -24.68
C ILE A 458 22.03 -44.85 -25.43
N VAL A 459 21.64 -44.80 -26.71
CA VAL A 459 21.81 -45.94 -27.62
C VAL A 459 23.31 -46.07 -27.85
N THR A 460 23.96 -46.92 -27.06
CA THR A 460 25.32 -47.38 -27.31
C THR A 460 25.25 -48.38 -28.47
N THR A 461 25.50 -47.90 -29.69
CA THR A 461 25.82 -48.78 -30.82
C THR A 461 27.19 -49.40 -30.58
N PHE A 462 27.22 -50.61 -30.03
CA PHE A 462 28.38 -51.49 -30.04
C PHE A 462 28.60 -51.98 -31.48
N PHE A 463 29.71 -51.57 -32.11
CA PHE A 463 30.26 -52.26 -33.26
C PHE A 463 31.23 -53.35 -32.75
N PRO A 464 31.09 -54.62 -33.16
CA PRO A 464 32.12 -55.62 -32.94
C PRO A 464 33.13 -55.52 -34.08
N VAL A 465 34.41 -55.29 -33.76
CA VAL A 465 35.50 -55.56 -34.70
C VAL A 465 36.33 -56.70 -34.16
N VAL A 466 36.22 -57.80 -34.91
CA VAL A 466 36.96 -59.05 -34.83
C VAL A 466 38.46 -58.79 -34.93
N GLY A 467 39.22 -59.48 -34.08
CA GLY A 467 40.67 -59.37 -34.03
C GLY A 467 41.37 -59.93 -35.28
N ASN A 468 42.59 -59.45 -35.49
CA ASN A 468 43.65 -60.26 -36.08
C ASN A 468 44.99 -59.89 -35.44
N PHE A 469 45.68 -60.92 -34.98
CA PHE A 469 47.05 -60.92 -34.49
C PHE A 469 48.04 -60.63 -35.61
N SER A 470 49.07 -59.82 -35.31
CA SER A 470 50.43 -60.12 -35.75
C SER A 470 51.46 -59.36 -34.89
N ASN A 471 52.29 -60.13 -34.20
CA ASN A 471 53.51 -59.71 -33.53
C ASN A 471 54.46 -58.95 -34.46
N SER A 472 55.12 -57.90 -33.96
CA SER A 472 56.59 -57.89 -33.84
C SER A 472 57.06 -56.59 -33.15
N ASN A 473 57.90 -56.78 -32.13
CA ASN A 473 59.19 -56.12 -31.88
C ASN A 473 59.29 -54.58 -31.98
N ILE A 474 60.03 -53.81 -31.18
CA ILE A 474 61.08 -53.95 -30.17
C ILE A 474 61.33 -52.46 -29.73
N THR A 475 61.80 -52.25 -28.49
CA THR A 475 62.45 -51.05 -27.88
C THR A 475 62.52 -49.75 -28.71
N THR A 476 62.19 -48.58 -28.16
CA THR A 476 62.84 -47.88 -27.03
C THR A 476 61.95 -46.79 -26.47
#